data_AF-A0A329HKK3-F1
#
_entry.id   AF-A0A329HKK3-F1
#
_cell.length_a   1.000
_cell.length_b   1.000
_cell.length_c   1.000
_cell.angle_alpha   90.00
_cell.angle_beta   90.00
_cell.angle_gamma   90.00
#
_symmetry.space_group_name_H-M   'P 1'
#
loop_
_entity.id
_entity.type
_entity.pdbx_description
1 polymer ?
#
loop_
_entity_poly.entity_id
_entity_poly.type
_entity_poly.pdbx_seq_one_letter_code
_entity_poly.pdbx_strand_id
1 'polypeptide(L)'
;MTQPIFLVGPRGCGKTTVGLELARACQSQFVDTDHRLQAVAGETIAEIVEKEGWESFRARETAALEAVAAPSTVIATGGGIILAEHNRQFMREKGIVIYLCAPVDTLVGRLEAFPEEGQRPTLTGKPISEEVSDVLEERDALYREAAHHVVDASLSPQEVVNQIITVLPLACAS
;
A
#
# COMPACT_ATOMS: atom_id res chain seq x y z
N MET A 1 -6.46 -19.22 1.83
CA MET A 1 -7.40 -18.08 1.80
C MET A 1 -8.02 -17.93 0.41
N THR A 2 -9.34 -17.73 0.31
CA THR A 2 -10.03 -17.69 -1.00
C THR A 2 -10.08 -16.30 -1.66
N GLN A 3 -9.75 -15.24 -0.93
CA GLN A 3 -9.77 -13.84 -1.42
C GLN A 3 -8.41 -13.15 -1.22
N PRO A 4 -8.07 -12.14 -2.03
CA PRO A 4 -6.89 -11.30 -1.82
C PRO A 4 -6.96 -10.48 -0.53
N ILE A 5 -5.79 -10.11 -0.02
CA ILE A 5 -5.62 -9.12 1.05
C ILE A 5 -4.93 -7.90 0.45
N PHE A 6 -5.54 -6.73 0.56
CA PHE A 6 -4.96 -5.46 0.11
C PHE A 6 -4.39 -4.71 1.30
N LEU A 7 -3.11 -4.34 1.24
CA LEU A 7 -2.46 -3.48 2.21
C LEU A 7 -2.44 -2.05 1.67
N VAL A 8 -3.13 -1.16 2.37
CA VAL A 8 -3.18 0.28 2.05
C VAL A 8 -2.48 1.09 3.14
N GLY A 9 -2.02 2.29 2.80
CA GLY A 9 -1.40 3.23 3.73
C GLY A 9 -0.32 4.10 3.07
N PRO A 10 0.15 5.14 3.78
CA PRO A 10 1.12 6.10 3.24
C PRO A 10 2.47 5.44 2.96
N ARG A 11 3.38 6.14 2.29
CA ARG A 11 4.78 5.66 2.17
C ARG A 11 5.41 5.55 3.57
N GLY A 12 6.34 4.61 3.75
CA GLY A 12 7.00 4.39 5.05
C GLY A 12 6.20 3.56 6.07
N CYS A 13 4.92 3.23 5.83
CA CYS A 13 4.15 2.39 6.77
C CYS A 13 4.49 0.89 6.72
N GLY A 14 5.38 0.46 5.82
CA GLY A 14 5.90 -0.92 5.81
C GLY A 14 5.06 -1.94 5.01
N LYS A 15 4.20 -1.50 4.08
CA LYS A 15 3.37 -2.40 3.23
C LYS A 15 4.14 -3.55 2.61
N THR A 16 5.31 -3.28 2.02
CA THR A 16 6.11 -4.31 1.34
C THR A 16 6.68 -5.31 2.35
N THR A 17 7.24 -4.84 3.46
CA THR A 17 7.79 -5.69 4.52
C THR A 17 6.71 -6.54 5.18
N VAL A 18 5.64 -5.91 5.67
CA VAL A 18 4.49 -6.59 6.30
C VAL A 18 3.82 -7.54 5.31
N GLY A 19 3.67 -7.14 4.05
CA GLY A 19 3.04 -7.94 3.02
C GLY A 19 3.83 -9.20 2.67
N LEU A 20 5.16 -9.12 2.59
CA LEU A 20 6.02 -10.29 2.39
C LEU A 20 5.93 -11.28 3.55
N GLU A 21 5.96 -10.79 4.79
CA GLU A 21 5.85 -11.63 5.99
C GLU A 21 4.45 -12.25 6.11
N LEU A 22 3.39 -11.46 5.88
CA LEU A 22 2.01 -11.94 5.91
C LEU A 22 1.76 -12.99 4.83
N ALA A 23 2.28 -12.78 3.61
CA ALA A 23 2.17 -13.75 2.53
C ALA A 23 2.81 -15.09 2.90
N ARG A 24 3.99 -15.07 3.54
CA ARG A 24 4.64 -16.29 4.03
C ARG A 24 3.81 -16.98 5.11
N ALA A 25 3.32 -16.22 6.09
CA ALA A 25 2.52 -16.75 7.19
C ALA A 25 1.21 -17.40 6.69
N CYS A 26 0.58 -16.80 5.67
CA CYS A 26 -0.67 -17.29 5.09
C CYS A 26 -0.47 -18.19 3.85
N GLN A 27 0.76 -18.63 3.56
CA GLN A 27 1.11 -19.45 2.38
C GLN A 27 0.52 -18.89 1.06
N SER A 28 0.57 -17.58 0.90
CA SER A 28 -0.01 -16.82 -0.19
C SER A 28 1.07 -16.20 -1.07
N GLN A 29 0.71 -15.78 -2.27
CA GLN A 29 1.56 -14.97 -3.13
C GLN A 29 1.69 -13.55 -2.56
N PHE A 30 2.78 -12.87 -2.87
CA PHE A 30 2.95 -11.45 -2.59
C PHE A 30 3.13 -10.68 -3.90
N VAL A 31 2.41 -9.56 -4.03
CA VAL A 31 2.56 -8.64 -5.17
C VAL A 31 2.58 -7.21 -4.65
N ASP A 32 3.42 -6.37 -5.24
CA ASP A 32 3.41 -4.92 -5.04
C ASP A 32 2.95 -4.25 -6.34
N THR A 33 1.89 -3.44 -6.29
CA THR A 33 1.31 -2.81 -7.48
C THR A 33 2.27 -1.86 -8.17
N ASP A 34 3.07 -1.12 -7.41
CA ASP A 34 4.03 -0.15 -7.95
C ASP A 34 5.15 -0.91 -8.67
N HIS A 35 5.70 -1.96 -8.05
CA HIS A 35 6.70 -2.81 -8.70
C HIS A 35 6.16 -3.52 -9.93
N ARG A 36 4.92 -4.01 -9.89
CA ARG A 36 4.30 -4.68 -11.04
C ARG A 36 4.10 -3.71 -12.20
N LEU A 37 3.62 -2.50 -11.92
CA LEU A 37 3.40 -1.46 -12.93
C LEU A 37 4.74 -1.09 -13.58
N GLN A 38 5.79 -0.84 -12.79
CA GLN A 38 7.12 -0.54 -13.31
C GLN A 38 7.69 -1.69 -14.15
N ALA A 39 7.53 -2.93 -13.71
CA ALA A 39 8.01 -4.10 -14.45
C ALA A 39 7.30 -4.28 -15.81
N VAL A 40 6.01 -3.96 -15.89
CA VAL A 40 5.25 -4.00 -17.15
C VAL A 40 5.60 -2.82 -18.06
N ALA A 41 5.80 -1.63 -17.49
CA ALA A 41 6.12 -0.43 -18.25
C ALA A 41 7.57 -0.40 -18.75
N GLY A 42 8.50 -1.05 -18.04
CA GLY A 42 9.94 -0.92 -18.29
C GLY A 42 10.51 0.45 -17.89
N GLU A 43 9.75 1.22 -17.09
CA GLU A 43 10.05 2.60 -16.70
C GLU A 43 9.73 2.80 -15.21
N THR A 44 10.40 3.76 -14.58
CA THR A 44 10.09 4.20 -13.22
C THR A 44 8.80 5.01 -13.18
N ILE A 45 8.17 5.09 -12.00
CA ILE A 45 6.97 5.92 -11.80
C ILE A 45 7.27 7.40 -12.13
N ALA A 46 8.47 7.88 -11.79
CA ALA A 46 8.88 9.25 -12.10
C ALA A 46 8.90 9.52 -13.61
N GLU A 47 9.50 8.61 -14.39
CA GLU A 47 9.55 8.72 -15.86
C GLU A 47 8.15 8.68 -16.49
N ILE A 48 7.28 7.79 -16.01
CA ILE A 48 5.89 7.67 -16.49
C ILE A 48 5.14 8.98 -16.24
N VAL A 49 5.24 9.53 -15.03
CA VAL A 49 4.58 10.79 -14.66
C VAL A 49 5.16 11.98 -15.42
N GLU A 50 6.47 12.02 -15.65
CA GLU A 50 7.12 13.08 -16.43
C GLU A 50 6.64 13.08 -17.89
N LYS A 51 6.46 11.90 -18.49
CA LYS A 51 6.02 11.76 -19.89
C LYS A 51 4.52 11.93 -20.08
N GLU A 52 3.71 11.39 -19.16
CA GLU A 52 2.27 11.20 -19.37
C GLU A 52 1.39 11.93 -18.34
N GLY A 53 1.99 12.51 -17.30
CA GLY A 53 1.29 13.17 -16.21
C GLY A 53 0.66 12.21 -15.19
N TRP A 54 0.21 12.79 -14.08
CA TRP A 54 -0.40 12.04 -12.98
C TRP A 54 -1.71 11.36 -13.35
N GLU A 55 -2.52 11.97 -14.22
CA GLU A 55 -3.81 11.41 -14.64
C GLU A 55 -3.63 10.06 -15.35
N SER A 56 -2.72 9.99 -16.32
CA SER A 56 -2.39 8.72 -17.01
C SER A 56 -1.81 7.69 -16.04
N PHE A 57 -0.93 8.11 -15.12
CA PHE A 57 -0.41 7.22 -14.08
C PHE A 57 -1.53 6.63 -13.23
N ARG A 58 -2.54 7.43 -12.83
CA ARG A 58 -3.69 6.93 -12.04
C ARG A 58 -4.51 5.89 -12.80
N ALA A 59 -4.73 6.08 -14.09
CA ALA A 59 -5.40 5.06 -14.92
C ALA A 59 -4.60 3.74 -14.97
N ARG A 60 -3.28 3.82 -15.10
CA ARG A 60 -2.38 2.65 -15.04
C ARG A 60 -2.37 2.00 -13.65
N GLU A 61 -2.42 2.80 -12.59
CA GLU A 61 -2.47 2.34 -11.19
C GLU A 61 -3.73 1.51 -10.94
N THR A 62 -4.89 1.97 -11.41
CA THR A 62 -6.16 1.23 -11.39
C THR A 62 -6.06 -0.08 -12.18
N ALA A 63 -5.57 -0.05 -13.41
CA ALA A 63 -5.43 -1.26 -14.22
C ALA A 63 -4.47 -2.28 -13.58
N ALA A 64 -3.38 -1.81 -12.96
CA ALA A 64 -2.43 -2.66 -12.25
C ALA A 64 -3.07 -3.32 -11.03
N LEU A 65 -3.86 -2.57 -10.24
CA LEU A 65 -4.61 -3.10 -9.10
C LEU A 65 -5.56 -4.23 -9.53
N GLU A 66 -6.33 -4.01 -10.59
CA GLU A 66 -7.29 -5.00 -11.10
C GLU A 66 -6.58 -6.26 -11.60
N ALA A 67 -5.45 -6.10 -12.28
CA ALA A 67 -4.68 -7.21 -12.84
C ALA A 67 -4.04 -8.12 -11.80
N VAL A 68 -3.75 -7.62 -10.59
CA VAL A 68 -3.09 -8.39 -9.52
C VAL A 68 -4.05 -8.94 -8.47
N ALA A 69 -5.33 -8.57 -8.53
CA ALA A 69 -6.35 -8.97 -7.57
C ALA A 69 -6.79 -10.44 -7.74
N ALA A 70 -5.91 -11.36 -7.35
CA ALA A 70 -6.13 -12.80 -7.42
C ALA A 70 -6.34 -13.44 -6.03
N PRO A 71 -7.06 -14.57 -5.93
CA PRO A 71 -7.13 -15.37 -4.70
C PRO A 71 -5.76 -15.72 -4.13
N SER A 72 -5.68 -15.94 -2.81
CA SER A 72 -4.43 -16.32 -2.12
C SER A 72 -3.25 -15.37 -2.42
N THR A 73 -3.52 -14.07 -2.49
CA THR A 73 -2.50 -13.04 -2.76
C THR A 73 -2.58 -11.91 -1.73
N VAL A 74 -1.43 -11.53 -1.18
CA VAL A 74 -1.25 -10.32 -0.39
C VAL A 74 -0.69 -9.24 -1.30
N ILE A 75 -1.38 -8.11 -1.38
CA ILE A 75 -1.14 -7.06 -2.36
C ILE A 75 -0.75 -5.78 -1.62
N ALA A 76 0.51 -5.38 -1.70
CA ALA A 76 0.94 -4.04 -1.32
C ALA A 76 0.52 -3.06 -2.41
N THR A 77 -0.16 -1.98 -2.03
CA THR A 77 -0.65 -0.97 -2.98
C THR A 77 0.18 0.30 -2.94
N GLY A 78 0.16 1.07 -4.03
CA GLY A 78 0.72 2.42 -4.07
C GLY A 78 0.01 3.35 -3.08
N GLY A 79 0.75 4.26 -2.43
CA GLY A 79 0.15 5.14 -1.41
C GLY A 79 -0.99 6.03 -1.93
N GLY A 80 -1.02 6.33 -3.23
CA GLY A 80 -2.08 7.15 -3.84
C GLY A 80 -3.27 6.34 -4.37
N ILE A 81 -3.26 5.01 -4.24
CA ILE A 81 -4.30 4.13 -4.78
C ILE A 81 -5.71 4.52 -4.31
N ILE A 82 -5.81 5.03 -3.08
CA ILE A 82 -7.07 5.37 -2.42
C ILE A 82 -7.73 6.64 -2.96
N LEU A 83 -7.02 7.44 -3.77
CA LEU A 83 -7.54 8.71 -4.27
C LEU A 83 -8.68 8.47 -5.26
N ALA A 84 -8.62 7.36 -6.02
CA ALA A 84 -9.70 6.92 -6.87
C ALA A 84 -10.76 6.16 -6.06
N GLU A 85 -11.99 6.67 -6.04
CA GLU A 85 -13.12 6.01 -5.37
C GLU A 85 -13.36 4.58 -5.89
N HIS A 86 -13.26 4.40 -7.21
CA HIS A 86 -13.33 3.09 -7.86
C HIS A 86 -12.37 2.08 -7.23
N ASN A 87 -11.11 2.46 -6.99
CA ASN A 87 -10.12 1.57 -6.39
C ASN A 87 -10.50 1.17 -4.97
N ARG A 88 -11.04 2.12 -4.18
CA ARG A 88 -11.50 1.83 -2.80
C ARG A 88 -12.65 0.82 -2.82
N GLN A 89 -13.63 1.03 -3.68
CA GLN A 89 -14.77 0.12 -3.85
C GLN A 89 -14.32 -1.26 -4.34
N PHE A 90 -13.51 -1.30 -5.39
CA PHE A 90 -12.96 -2.54 -5.96
C PHE A 90 -12.23 -3.39 -4.92
N MET A 91 -11.32 -2.80 -4.13
CA MET A 91 -10.57 -3.54 -3.10
C MET A 91 -11.50 -4.13 -2.05
N ARG A 92 -12.54 -3.39 -1.64
CA ARG A 92 -13.52 -3.86 -0.65
C ARG A 92 -14.41 -4.98 -1.19
N GLU A 93 -14.80 -4.91 -2.45
CA GLU A 93 -15.62 -5.94 -3.09
C GLU A 93 -14.86 -7.24 -3.37
N LYS A 94 -13.55 -7.13 -3.67
CA LYS A 94 -12.74 -8.28 -4.09
C LYS A 94 -12.02 -8.98 -2.95
N GLY A 95 -11.80 -8.34 -1.81
CA GLY A 95 -10.99 -8.94 -0.75
C GLY A 95 -11.01 -8.17 0.55
N ILE A 96 -10.00 -8.45 1.39
CA ILE A 96 -9.87 -7.81 2.71
C ILE A 96 -8.90 -6.64 2.62
N VAL A 97 -9.34 -5.43 2.97
CA VAL A 97 -8.51 -4.23 2.99
C VAL A 97 -7.99 -3.98 4.40
N ILE A 98 -6.67 -3.97 4.55
CA ILE A 98 -5.97 -3.67 5.80
C ILE A 98 -5.28 -2.31 5.64
N TYR A 99 -5.64 -1.35 6.48
CA TYR A 99 -4.91 -0.09 6.57
C TYR A 99 -3.79 -0.20 7.62
N LEU A 100 -2.55 -0.02 7.15
CA LEU A 100 -1.37 0.12 7.99
C LEU A 100 -1.22 1.59 8.43
N CYS A 101 -1.76 1.90 9.60
CA CYS A 101 -1.77 3.24 10.18
C CYS A 101 -0.52 3.44 11.05
N ALA A 102 0.23 4.52 10.84
CA ALA A 102 1.37 4.88 11.68
C ALA A 102 1.44 6.41 11.86
N PRO A 103 1.95 6.90 12.99
CA PRO A 103 2.08 8.33 13.24
C PRO A 103 3.15 8.94 12.33
N VAL A 104 3.01 10.24 12.04
CA VAL A 104 3.92 11.02 11.17
C VAL A 104 5.37 10.78 11.54
N ASP A 105 5.74 10.90 12.82
CA ASP A 105 7.12 10.74 13.28
C ASP A 105 7.72 9.35 12.94
N THR A 106 6.90 8.30 13.00
CA THR A 106 7.35 6.95 12.62
C THR A 106 7.57 6.84 11.12
N LEU A 107 6.68 7.43 10.32
CA LEU A 107 6.80 7.42 8.86
C LEU A 107 8.03 8.21 8.41
N VAL A 108 8.22 9.40 8.97
CA VAL A 108 9.38 10.27 8.70
C VAL A 108 10.67 9.55 9.07
N GLY A 109 10.77 9.04 10.30
CA GLY A 109 11.98 8.33 10.74
C GLY A 109 12.34 7.13 9.86
N ARG A 110 11.34 6.40 9.32
CA ARG A 110 11.57 5.30 8.38
C ARG A 110 12.02 5.78 7.01
N LEU A 111 11.41 6.85 6.48
CA LEU A 111 11.78 7.43 5.19
C LEU A 111 13.18 8.05 5.22
N GLU A 112 13.58 8.64 6.34
CA GLU A 112 14.93 9.18 6.55
C GLU A 112 15.99 8.10 6.73
N ALA A 113 15.67 7.01 7.45
CA ALA A 113 16.59 5.89 7.66
C ALA A 113 16.79 5.03 6.39
N PHE A 114 15.78 4.94 5.54
CA PHE A 114 15.79 4.14 4.31
C PHE A 114 15.31 4.97 3.12
N PRO A 115 16.12 5.94 2.66
CA PRO A 115 15.78 6.72 1.48
C PRO A 115 15.79 5.81 0.23
N GLU A 116 14.64 5.65 -0.41
CA GLU A 116 14.55 4.94 -1.69
C GLU A 116 15.06 5.87 -2.81
N GLU A 117 16.29 5.64 -3.27
CA GLU A 117 16.84 6.34 -4.43
C GLU A 117 15.92 6.17 -5.65
N GLY A 118 15.43 7.29 -6.20
CA GLY A 118 14.70 7.32 -7.48
C GLY A 118 13.19 7.04 -7.40
N GLN A 119 12.60 6.69 -6.26
CA GLN A 119 11.21 6.20 -6.23
C GLN A 119 10.11 7.25 -6.06
N ARG A 120 10.48 8.54 -5.92
CA ARG A 120 9.71 9.73 -6.36
C ARG A 120 10.48 10.99 -5.91
N PRO A 121 10.68 12.00 -6.76
CA PRO A 121 11.15 13.30 -6.30
C PRO A 121 10.21 13.86 -5.22
N THR A 122 10.72 14.66 -4.29
CA THR A 122 9.88 15.45 -3.39
C THR A 122 8.91 16.25 -4.25
N LEU A 123 7.62 15.96 -4.14
CA LEU A 123 6.62 16.57 -5.03
C LEU A 123 6.48 18.09 -4.80
N THR A 124 7.00 18.57 -3.67
CA THR A 124 6.77 19.93 -3.18
C THR A 124 8.03 20.71 -2.77
N GLY A 125 9.19 20.06 -2.66
CA GLY A 125 10.41 20.67 -2.12
C GLY A 125 10.36 21.01 -0.62
N LYS A 126 9.30 20.62 0.09
CA LYS A 126 9.13 20.79 1.54
C LYS A 126 9.96 19.77 2.33
N PRO A 127 10.18 20.00 3.64
CA PRO A 127 10.68 18.96 4.55
C PRO A 127 9.80 17.70 4.49
N ILE A 128 10.43 16.53 4.62
CA ILE A 128 9.73 15.22 4.56
C ILE A 128 8.62 15.14 5.60
N SER A 129 8.82 15.73 6.79
CA SER A 129 7.81 15.78 7.85
C SER A 129 6.54 16.52 7.44
N GLU A 130 6.68 17.68 6.80
CA GLU A 130 5.55 18.46 6.30
C GLU A 130 4.83 17.72 5.16
N GLU A 131 5.58 17.14 4.22
CA GLU A 131 4.99 16.38 3.10
C GLU A 131 4.20 15.15 3.61
N VAL A 132 4.74 14.42 4.58
CA VAL A 132 4.04 13.28 5.20
C VAL A 132 2.81 13.73 5.97
N SER A 133 2.89 14.86 6.68
CA SER A 133 1.75 15.42 7.41
C SER A 133 0.62 15.82 6.46
N ASP A 134 0.92 16.61 5.43
CA ASP A 134 -0.04 17.05 4.41
C ASP A 134 -0.74 15.86 3.74
N VAL A 135 0.04 14.82 3.39
CA VAL A 135 -0.49 13.59 2.77
C VAL A 135 -1.43 12.85 3.73
N LEU A 136 -1.10 12.76 5.01
CA LEU A 136 -1.95 12.08 5.99
C LEU A 136 -3.23 12.88 6.28
N GLU A 137 -3.15 14.20 6.39
CA GLU A 137 -4.32 15.07 6.54
C GLU A 137 -5.32 14.89 5.40
N GLU A 138 -4.82 14.78 4.16
CA GLU A 138 -5.66 14.57 2.98
C GLU A 138 -6.23 13.13 2.91
N ARG A 139 -5.44 12.12 3.27
CA ARG A 139 -5.69 10.73 2.89
C ARG A 139 -6.13 9.79 4.01
N ASP A 140 -5.94 10.15 5.29
CA ASP A 140 -6.30 9.26 6.42
C ASP A 140 -7.77 8.86 6.37
N ALA A 141 -8.67 9.81 6.12
CA ALA A 141 -10.11 9.53 5.97
C ALA A 141 -10.40 8.51 4.85
N LEU A 142 -9.70 8.63 3.72
CA LEU A 142 -9.86 7.73 2.57
C LEU A 142 -9.28 6.33 2.84
N TYR A 143 -8.16 6.23 3.57
CA TYR A 143 -7.63 4.95 4.00
C TYR A 143 -8.61 4.24 4.94
N ARG A 144 -9.19 4.97 5.90
CA ARG A 144 -10.18 4.42 6.84
C ARG A 144 -11.47 4.00 6.16
N GLU A 145 -11.94 4.80 5.20
CA GLU A 145 -13.12 4.47 4.38
C GLU A 145 -12.88 3.17 3.57
N ALA A 146 -11.70 3.01 2.98
CA ALA A 146 -11.34 1.81 2.23
C ALA A 146 -11.22 0.57 3.13
N ALA A 147 -10.70 0.73 4.35
CA ALA A 147 -10.31 -0.37 5.23
C ALA A 147 -11.48 -1.20 5.77
N HIS A 148 -11.28 -2.52 5.83
CA HIS A 148 -12.05 -3.40 6.71
C HIS A 148 -11.45 -3.43 8.11
N HIS A 149 -10.12 -3.39 8.20
CA HIS A 149 -9.38 -3.34 9.47
C HIS A 149 -8.27 -2.30 9.42
N VAL A 150 -8.06 -1.62 10.55
CA VAL A 150 -6.95 -0.69 10.76
C VAL A 150 -6.01 -1.32 11.76
N VAL A 151 -4.72 -1.36 11.43
CA VAL A 151 -3.66 -1.97 12.25
C VAL A 151 -2.58 -0.94 12.51
N ASP A 152 -2.06 -0.92 13.74
CA ASP A 152 -0.96 -0.06 14.15
C ASP A 152 0.36 -0.55 13.54
N ALA A 153 0.82 0.15 12.51
CA ALA A 153 2.04 -0.13 11.79
C ALA A 153 3.29 0.52 12.42
N SER A 154 3.17 1.13 13.60
CA SER A 154 4.33 1.57 14.40
C SER A 154 5.04 0.42 15.12
N LEU A 155 4.34 -0.70 15.29
CA LEU A 155 4.85 -1.94 15.88
C LEU A 155 5.89 -2.63 14.97
N SER A 156 6.53 -3.68 15.50
CA SER A 156 7.42 -4.51 14.69
C SER A 156 6.64 -5.24 13.58
N PRO A 157 7.26 -5.55 12.42
CA PRO A 157 6.57 -6.24 11.33
C PRO A 157 5.87 -7.53 11.78
N GLN A 158 6.53 -8.30 12.66
CA GLN A 158 5.97 -9.54 13.21
C GLN A 158 4.70 -9.30 14.05
N GLU A 159 4.68 -8.26 14.89
CA GLU A 159 3.50 -7.90 15.68
C GLU A 159 2.35 -7.43 14.79
N VAL A 160 2.65 -6.64 13.76
CA VAL A 160 1.66 -6.20 12.76
C VAL A 160 1.05 -7.41 12.06
N VAL A 161 1.87 -8.36 11.60
CA VAL A 161 1.41 -9.60 10.95
C VAL A 161 0.52 -10.41 11.88
N ASN A 162 0.90 -10.56 13.15
CA ASN A 162 0.10 -11.28 14.14
C ASN A 162 -1.26 -10.60 14.39
N GLN A 163 -1.30 -9.26 14.45
CA GLN A 163 -2.56 -8.52 14.55
C GLN A 163 -3.44 -8.75 13.32
N ILE A 164 -2.85 -8.70 12.12
CA ILE A 164 -3.60 -8.97 10.87
C ILE A 164 -4.18 -10.39 10.91
N ILE A 165 -3.38 -11.41 11.20
CA ILE A 165 -3.85 -12.80 11.26
C ILE A 165 -4.99 -12.97 12.27
N THR A 166 -4.93 -12.26 13.40
CA THR A 166 -5.98 -12.33 14.44
C THR A 166 -7.33 -11.78 13.96
N VAL A 167 -7.32 -10.77 13.09
CA VAL A 167 -8.56 -10.19 12.54
C VAL A 167 -9.04 -10.86 11.26
N LEU A 168 -8.19 -11.66 10.60
CA LEU A 168 -8.59 -12.43 9.43
C LEU A 168 -9.59 -13.53 9.85
N PRO A 169 -10.65 -13.78 9.04
CA PRO A 169 -11.53 -14.92 9.27
C PRO A 169 -10.72 -16.23 9.30
N LEU A 170 -11.07 -17.14 10.21
CA LEU A 170 -10.39 -18.42 10.53
C LEU A 170 -10.13 -19.40 9.36
N ALA A 171 -10.36 -19.01 8.11
CA ALA A 171 -9.99 -19.77 6.91
C ALA A 171 -8.47 -19.83 6.64
N CYS A 172 -7.64 -19.41 7.60
CA CYS A 172 -6.18 -19.55 7.58
C CYS A 172 -5.68 -20.80 8.33
N ALA A 173 -6.58 -21.58 8.94
CA ALA A 173 -6.24 -22.81 9.66
C ALA A 173 -6.89 -24.03 9.01
N SER A 174 -6.35 -24.47 7.87
CA SER A 174 -6.57 -25.82 7.34
C SER A 174 -5.49 -26.16 6.33
#